data_AF-A0A2Z6CYT1-F1
#
_entry.id   AF-A0A2Z6CYT1-F1
#
_cell.length_a   1.000
_cell.length_b   1.000
_cell.length_c   1.000
_cell.angle_alpha   90.00
_cell.angle_beta   90.00
_cell.angle_gamma   90.00
#
_symmetry.space_group_name_H-M   'P 1'
#
loop_
_entity.id
_entity.type
_entity.pdbx_description
1 polymer ?
#
loop_
_entity_poly.entity_id
_entity_poly.type
_entity_poly.pdbx_seq_one_letter_code
_entity_poly.pdbx_strand_id
1 'polypeptide(L)'
;MALKTRRSAAVEKAQLRLALLKSISENLDLGHGLTIEVYNNLINNTRAILESHNTLVSNLEESRKTLTQMDKALSEMSERMLSGVATIYGRNSIEYSKAGGSNRKRSRQSSSKVTPVVAVLANQPTQAVIENSSTNGNGTNPLLK
;
A
#
# COMPACT_ATOMS: atom_id res chain seq x y z
N MET A 1 -4.75 12.68 -3.07
CA MET A 1 -4.53 13.43 -1.81
C MET A 1 -3.05 13.77 -1.74
N ALA A 2 -2.66 15.04 -1.59
CA ALA A 2 -1.26 15.44 -1.51
C ALA A 2 -0.68 15.07 -0.13
N LEU A 3 0.56 14.57 -0.07
CA LEU A 3 1.28 14.48 1.20
C LEU A 3 1.41 15.87 1.84
N LYS A 4 1.25 15.90 3.15
CA LYS A 4 1.37 17.12 3.96
C LYS A 4 2.74 17.16 4.62
N THR A 5 3.37 18.32 4.60
CA THR A 5 4.57 18.59 5.39
C THR A 5 4.25 18.58 6.89
N ARG A 6 5.23 18.21 7.71
CA ARG A 6 5.07 18.08 9.16
C ARG A 6 5.50 19.36 9.85
N ARG A 7 4.71 19.78 10.85
CA ARG A 7 5.09 20.80 11.83
C ARG A 7 5.29 20.15 13.20
N SER A 8 6.19 20.70 14.01
CA SER A 8 6.48 20.21 15.36
C SER A 8 6.19 21.27 16.40
N ALA A 9 5.06 21.13 17.09
CA ALA A 9 4.71 21.99 18.23
C ALA A 9 5.71 21.85 19.39
N ALA A 10 6.41 20.71 19.48
CA ALA A 10 7.45 20.50 20.48
C ALA A 10 8.66 21.43 20.25
N VAL A 11 9.06 21.63 19.00
CA VAL A 11 10.17 22.55 18.65
C VAL A 11 9.78 23.99 18.95
N GLU A 12 8.56 24.40 18.58
CA GLU A 12 8.04 25.74 18.88
C GLU A 12 8.00 26.01 20.40
N LYS A 13 7.46 25.07 21.18
CA LYS A 13 7.46 25.17 22.65
C LYS A 13 8.86 25.22 23.25
N ALA A 14 9.79 24.42 22.71
CA ALA A 14 11.16 24.36 23.20
C ALA A 14 11.93 25.65 22.94
N GLN A 15 11.73 26.29 21.78
CA GLN A 15 12.31 27.60 21.46
C GLN A 15 11.80 28.69 22.40
N LEU A 16 10.49 28.73 22.66
CA LEU A 16 9.92 29.68 23.62
C LEU A 16 10.51 29.47 25.02
N ARG A 17 10.60 28.21 25.47
CA ARG A 17 11.20 27.89 26.77
C ARG A 17 12.67 28.27 26.83
N LEU A 18 13.45 28.04 25.78
CA LEU A 18 14.86 28.45 25.70
C LEU A 18 15.00 29.97 25.86
N ALA A 19 14.16 30.78 25.20
CA ALA A 19 14.19 32.23 25.32
C ALA A 19 13.89 32.68 26.76
N LEU A 20 12.92 32.05 27.42
CA LEU A 20 12.62 32.33 28.83
C LEU A 20 13.78 31.94 29.75
N LEU A 21 14.39 30.78 29.55
CA LEU A 21 15.54 30.33 30.35
C LEU A 21 16.75 31.27 30.21
N LYS A 22 17.01 31.77 29.00
CA LYS A 22 18.08 32.76 28.76
C LYS A 22 17.86 34.09 29.50
N SER A 23 16.61 34.47 29.75
CA SER A 23 16.31 35.68 30.53
C SER A 23 16.64 35.54 32.02
N ILE A 24 16.70 34.31 32.55
CA ILE A 24 17.10 34.03 33.94
C ILE A 24 18.63 34.13 34.05
N SER A 25 19.34 33.44 33.17
CA SER A 25 20.79 33.54 33.04
C SER A 25 21.23 33.04 31.67
N GLU A 26 22.17 33.74 31.04
CA GLU A 26 22.63 33.42 29.69
C GLU A 26 23.30 32.03 29.60
N ASN A 27 24.01 31.63 30.67
CA ASN A 27 24.72 30.36 30.79
C ASN A 27 24.13 29.49 31.92
N LEU A 28 22.81 29.30 31.94
CA LEU A 28 22.15 28.46 32.93
C LEU A 28 22.64 27.01 32.83
N ASP A 29 23.16 26.49 33.95
CA ASP A 29 23.50 25.10 34.16
C ASP A 29 22.75 24.59 35.40
N LEU A 30 21.90 23.58 35.19
CA LEU A 30 21.13 22.93 36.26
C LEU A 30 21.83 21.64 36.76
N GLY A 31 23.06 21.39 36.31
CA GLY A 31 23.79 20.16 36.55
C GLY A 31 23.26 18.99 35.71
N HIS A 32 23.92 17.82 35.82
CA HIS A 32 23.51 16.58 35.13
C HIS A 32 23.37 16.72 33.60
N GLY A 33 24.12 17.63 32.97
CA GLY A 33 24.05 17.89 31.53
C GLY A 33 22.82 18.70 31.07
N LEU A 34 22.04 19.25 32.00
CA LEU A 34 20.92 20.16 31.72
C LEU A 34 21.44 21.60 31.56
N THR A 35 22.18 21.84 30.49
CA THR A 35 22.69 23.17 30.12
C THR A 35 21.88 23.78 28.98
N ILE A 36 21.87 25.10 28.89
CA ILE A 36 21.25 25.82 27.75
C ILE A 36 21.88 25.39 26.42
N GLU A 37 23.19 25.12 26.40
CA GLU A 37 23.89 24.69 25.19
C GLU A 37 23.39 23.33 24.70
N VAL A 38 23.31 22.33 25.58
CA VAL A 38 22.79 21.00 25.25
C VAL A 38 21.34 21.10 24.77
N TYR A 39 20.52 21.92 25.44
CA TYR A 39 19.14 22.14 25.05
C TYR A 39 19.01 22.80 23.67
N ASN A 40 19.80 23.84 23.39
CA ASN A 40 19.84 24.53 22.11
C ASN A 40 20.26 23.58 20.97
N ASN A 41 21.31 22.79 21.20
CA ASN A 41 21.79 21.80 20.25
C ASN A 41 20.71 20.77 19.92
N LEU A 42 19.97 20.28 20.93
CA LEU A 42 18.87 19.34 20.71
C LEU A 42 17.73 19.96 19.89
N ILE A 43 17.37 21.23 20.16
CA ILE A 43 16.37 21.97 19.38
C ILE A 43 16.80 22.10 17.92
N ASN A 44 18.05 22.51 17.68
CA ASN A 44 18.59 22.71 16.33
C ASN A 44 18.67 21.40 15.56
N ASN A 45 19.15 20.32 16.20
CA ASN A 45 19.17 18.99 15.60
C ASN A 45 17.78 18.52 15.20
N THR A 46 16.80 18.67 16.10
CA THR A 46 15.41 18.28 15.84
C THR A 46 14.81 19.09 14.69
N ARG A 47 15.13 20.38 14.60
CA ARG A 47 14.70 21.26 13.52
C ARG A 47 15.30 20.83 12.18
N ALA A 48 16.60 20.56 12.13
CA ALA A 48 17.29 20.11 10.92
C ALA A 48 16.70 18.79 10.38
N ILE A 49 16.42 17.84 11.27
CA ILE A 49 15.76 16.56 10.90
C ILE A 49 14.35 16.81 10.36
N LEU A 50 13.58 17.71 10.99
CA LEU A 50 12.23 18.06 10.53
C LEU A 50 12.25 18.70 9.13
N GLU A 51 13.20 19.61 8.88
CA GLU A 51 13.38 20.26 7.59
C GLU A 51 13.77 19.23 6.51
N SER A 52 14.76 18.37 6.79
CA SER A 52 15.15 17.27 5.90
C SER A 52 13.97 16.35 5.56
N HIS A 53 13.20 15.95 6.57
CA HIS A 53 11.99 15.15 6.37
C HIS A 53 10.98 15.84 5.45
N ASN A 54 10.73 17.12 5.65
CA ASN A 54 9.77 17.87 4.83
C ASN A 54 10.25 18.01 3.38
N THR A 55 11.56 18.18 3.16
CA THR A 55 12.16 18.16 1.82
C THR A 55 11.97 16.80 1.14
N LEU A 56 12.21 15.70 1.86
CA LEU A 56 11.97 14.35 1.32
C LEU A 56 10.51 14.13 0.94
N VAL A 57 9.57 14.59 1.77
CA VAL A 57 8.14 14.54 1.48
C VAL A 57 7.80 15.33 0.21
N SER A 58 8.39 16.52 0.03
CA SER A 58 8.19 17.33 -1.18
C SER A 58 8.70 16.62 -2.44
N ASN A 59 9.91 16.07 -2.39
CA ASN A 59 10.51 15.36 -3.52
C ASN A 59 9.73 14.10 -3.88
N LEU A 60 9.21 13.39 -2.88
CA LEU A 60 8.36 12.21 -3.09
C LEU A 60 7.05 12.60 -3.78
N GLU A 61 6.43 13.71 -3.40
CA GLU A 61 5.23 14.21 -4.09
C GLU A 61 5.49 14.57 -5.56
N GLU A 62 6.63 15.21 -5.83
CA GLU A 62 7.05 15.50 -7.20
C GLU A 62 7.25 14.21 -8.01
N SER A 63 7.96 13.22 -7.47
CA SER A 63 8.13 11.91 -8.09
C SER A 63 6.78 11.21 -8.35
N ARG A 64 5.82 11.29 -7.43
CA ARG A 64 4.48 10.73 -7.65
C ARG A 64 3.71 11.41 -8.77
N LYS A 65 3.78 12.75 -8.83
CA LYS A 65 3.11 13.53 -9.88
C LYS A 65 3.69 13.22 -11.26
N THR A 66 5.02 13.16 -11.36
CA THR A 66 5.70 12.82 -12.62
C THR A 66 5.32 11.43 -13.10
N LEU A 67 5.32 10.42 -12.22
CA LEU A 67 4.86 9.06 -12.57
C LEU A 67 3.41 9.05 -13.04
N THR A 68 2.51 9.72 -12.31
CA THR A 68 1.09 9.81 -12.69
C THR A 68 0.90 10.47 -14.07
N GLN A 69 1.70 11.49 -14.37
CA GLN A 69 1.67 12.16 -15.67
C GLN A 69 2.16 11.25 -16.80
N MET A 70 3.24 10.50 -16.55
CA MET A 70 3.79 9.55 -17.52
C MET A 70 2.83 8.38 -17.77
N ASP A 71 2.21 7.85 -16.73
CA ASP A 71 1.18 6.80 -16.85
C ASP A 71 0.00 7.27 -17.70
N LYS A 72 -0.45 8.51 -17.48
CA LYS A 72 -1.53 9.09 -18.29
C LYS A 72 -1.12 9.21 -19.76
N ALA A 73 0.07 9.76 -20.04
CA ALA A 73 0.57 9.90 -21.40
C ALA A 73 0.74 8.54 -22.11
N LEU A 74 1.23 7.53 -21.38
CA LEU A 74 1.37 6.17 -21.89
C LEU A 74 0.01 5.52 -22.19
N SER A 75 -0.98 5.71 -21.31
CA SER A 75 -2.35 5.24 -21.54
C SER A 75 -2.96 5.87 -22.79
N GLU A 76 -2.85 7.20 -22.93
CA GLU A 76 -3.35 7.92 -24.11
C GLU A 76 -2.67 7.45 -25.40
N MET A 77 -1.34 7.24 -25.37
CA MET A 77 -0.61 6.71 -26.52
C MET A 77 -1.06 5.28 -26.85
N SER A 78 -1.25 4.44 -25.83
CA SER A 78 -1.71 3.05 -26.01
C SER A 78 -3.09 2.99 -26.65
N GLU A 79 -4.02 3.85 -26.23
CA GLU A 79 -5.34 3.99 -26.84
C GLU A 79 -5.26 4.47 -28.29
N ARG A 80 -4.40 5.45 -28.58
CA ARG A 80 -4.15 5.94 -29.95
C ARG A 80 -3.59 4.85 -30.85
N MET A 81 -2.62 4.07 -30.35
CA MET A 81 -2.03 2.95 -31.09
C MET A 81 -3.06 1.88 -31.39
N LEU A 82 -3.84 1.46 -30.39
CA LEU A 82 -4.91 0.48 -30.59
C LEU A 82 -5.98 0.99 -31.57
N SER A 83 -6.35 2.27 -31.47
CA SER A 83 -7.27 2.93 -32.39
C SER A 83 -6.71 2.96 -33.82
N GLY A 84 -5.41 3.23 -34.00
CA GLY A 84 -4.71 3.18 -35.28
C GLY A 84 -4.70 1.77 -35.91
N VAL A 85 -4.51 0.72 -35.12
CA VAL A 85 -4.68 -0.66 -35.59
C VAL A 85 -6.13 -0.89 -36.06
N ALA A 86 -7.09 -0.35 -35.32
CA ALA A 86 -8.51 -0.42 -35.66
C ALA A 86 -8.90 0.38 -36.92
N THR A 87 -8.16 1.44 -37.29
CA THR A 87 -8.39 2.19 -38.53
C THR A 87 -7.78 1.51 -39.74
N ILE A 88 -6.58 0.91 -39.61
CA ILE A 88 -5.88 0.24 -40.71
C ILE A 88 -6.50 -1.15 -41.01
N TYR A 89 -6.65 -1.99 -39.99
CA TYR A 89 -7.08 -3.38 -40.17
C TYR A 89 -8.57 -3.59 -39.88
N GLY A 90 -9.22 -2.63 -39.22
CA GLY A 90 -10.61 -2.74 -38.78
C GLY A 90 -10.76 -3.42 -37.42
N ARG A 91 -11.84 -3.10 -36.70
CA ARG A 91 -12.11 -3.59 -35.32
C ARG A 91 -12.45 -5.08 -35.23
N ASN A 92 -12.76 -5.75 -36.35
CA ASN A 92 -13.08 -7.17 -36.36
C ASN A 92 -11.91 -8.05 -36.81
N SER A 93 -10.76 -7.43 -37.10
CA SER A 93 -9.56 -8.12 -37.60
C SER A 93 -8.88 -8.96 -36.53
N ILE A 94 -8.05 -9.90 -36.98
CA ILE A 94 -7.23 -10.72 -36.09
C ILE A 94 -6.13 -9.85 -35.47
N GLU A 95 -5.59 -8.90 -36.23
CA GLU A 95 -4.57 -7.93 -35.87
C GLU A 95 -5.03 -7.05 -34.71
N TYR A 96 -6.25 -6.52 -34.78
CA TYR A 96 -6.84 -5.74 -33.69
C TYR A 96 -6.99 -6.58 -32.41
N SER A 97 -7.41 -7.84 -32.54
CA SER A 97 -7.48 -8.76 -31.40
C SER A 97 -6.10 -9.10 -30.82
N LYS A 98 -5.08 -9.25 -31.67
CA LYS A 98 -3.69 -9.50 -31.25
C LYS A 98 -3.09 -8.29 -30.54
N ALA A 99 -3.49 -7.08 -30.93
CA ALA A 99 -3.10 -5.83 -30.28
C ALA A 99 -3.83 -5.58 -28.94
N GLY A 100 -4.65 -6.52 -28.46
CA GLY A 100 -5.40 -6.41 -27.20
C GLY A 100 -6.80 -5.82 -27.34
N GLY A 101 -7.27 -5.55 -28.56
CA GLY A 101 -8.63 -5.11 -28.81
C GLY A 101 -9.66 -6.22 -28.57
N SER A 102 -10.79 -5.89 -27.96
CA SER A 102 -11.90 -6.85 -27.77
C SER A 102 -12.90 -6.75 -28.93
N ASN A 103 -13.12 -7.87 -29.62
CA ASN A 103 -14.12 -7.95 -30.70
C ASN A 103 -15.49 -8.23 -30.09
N ARG A 104 -16.41 -7.26 -30.14
CA ARG A 104 -17.79 -7.35 -29.61
C ARG A 104 -18.56 -8.60 -30.08
N LYS A 105 -18.20 -9.19 -31.22
CA LYS A 105 -18.86 -10.39 -31.78
C LYS A 105 -18.48 -11.71 -31.11
N ARG A 106 -17.50 -11.75 -30.19
CA ARG A 106 -17.10 -12.99 -29.49
C ARG A 106 -17.84 -13.27 -28.19
N SER A 107 -18.80 -12.42 -27.80
CA SER A 107 -19.70 -12.68 -26.67
C SER A 107 -21.09 -13.02 -27.20
N ARG A 108 -21.34 -14.34 -27.31
CA ARG A 108 -22.65 -15.03 -27.19
C ARG A 108 -22.50 -16.50 -27.65
N GLN A 109 -21.48 -17.20 -27.16
CA GLN A 109 -21.62 -18.64 -26.97
C GLN A 109 -22.12 -18.80 -25.54
N SER A 110 -23.44 -18.73 -25.40
CA SER A 110 -24.14 -19.25 -24.23
C SER A 110 -23.65 -20.67 -24.05
N SER A 111 -22.86 -20.92 -23.01
CA SER A 111 -22.61 -22.28 -22.55
C SER A 111 -23.96 -22.83 -22.16
N SER A 112 -24.57 -23.61 -23.06
CA SER A 112 -25.81 -24.33 -22.81
C SER A 112 -25.69 -25.03 -21.47
N LYS A 113 -26.66 -24.73 -20.60
CA LYS A 113 -26.84 -25.31 -19.28
C LYS A 113 -26.85 -26.84 -19.41
N VAL A 114 -25.76 -27.50 -19.01
CA VAL A 114 -25.78 -28.95 -18.80
C VAL A 114 -26.44 -29.16 -17.44
N THR A 115 -27.72 -29.52 -17.46
CA THR A 115 -28.46 -30.05 -16.31
C THR A 115 -27.78 -31.33 -15.81
N PRO A 116 -27.34 -31.40 -14.53
CA PRO A 116 -26.99 -32.69 -13.95
C PRO A 116 -28.31 -33.46 -13.71
N VAL A 117 -28.49 -34.56 -14.43
CA VAL A 117 -29.54 -35.55 -14.13
C VAL A 117 -29.17 -36.22 -12.82
N VAL A 118 -29.65 -35.67 -11.70
CA VAL A 118 -29.71 -36.39 -10.42
C VAL A 118 -31.08 -37.05 -10.36
N ALA A 119 -31.18 -38.29 -10.83
CA ALA A 119 -32.35 -39.14 -10.58
C ALA A 119 -32.09 -40.62 -10.87
N VAL A 120 -31.26 -41.30 -10.06
CA VAL A 120 -31.44 -42.74 -9.78
C VAL A 120 -30.98 -43.04 -8.35
N LEU A 121 -31.83 -43.78 -7.62
CA LEU A 121 -31.65 -44.43 -6.30
C LEU A 121 -31.87 -43.53 -5.06
N ALA A 122 -33.11 -43.37 -4.58
CA ALA A 122 -33.96 -44.30 -3.82
C ALA A 122 -33.72 -44.30 -2.28
N ASN A 123 -34.74 -43.78 -1.59
CA ASN A 123 -35.37 -44.27 -0.34
C ASN A 123 -34.56 -44.40 0.97
N GLN A 124 -34.73 -43.37 1.82
CA GLN A 124 -35.22 -43.40 3.23
C GLN A 124 -34.45 -44.12 4.38
N PRO A 125 -34.70 -43.72 5.66
CA PRO A 125 -33.72 -43.63 6.75
C PRO A 125 -33.90 -44.67 7.88
N THR A 126 -32.90 -44.85 8.79
CA THR A 126 -33.08 -45.03 10.26
C THR A 126 -31.77 -45.21 11.08
N GLN A 127 -31.62 -44.37 12.11
CA GLN A 127 -31.15 -44.56 13.51
C GLN A 127 -29.86 -45.33 13.92
N ALA A 128 -29.03 -44.65 14.74
CA ALA A 128 -28.70 -44.91 16.16
C ALA A 128 -27.19 -44.84 16.54
N VAL A 129 -26.88 -43.97 17.53
CA VAL A 129 -26.03 -44.11 18.76
C VAL A 129 -24.71 -44.90 18.61
N ILE A 130 -23.50 -44.43 19.01
CA ILE A 130 -22.94 -44.36 20.37
C ILE A 130 -21.61 -43.56 20.37
N GLU A 131 -21.34 -42.92 21.50
CA GLU A 131 -20.17 -42.17 21.99
C GLU A 131 -18.79 -42.86 21.82
N ASN A 132 -17.70 -42.07 21.66
CA ASN A 132 -16.60 -42.02 22.64
C ASN A 132 -15.44 -41.07 22.25
N SER A 133 -15.23 -40.12 23.16
CA SER A 133 -13.99 -39.60 23.76
C SER A 133 -12.60 -39.70 23.09
N SER A 134 -11.92 -38.54 23.20
CA SER A 134 -10.52 -38.34 23.62
C SER A 134 -9.37 -38.45 22.60
N THR A 135 -8.87 -37.26 22.27
CA THR A 135 -7.46 -36.81 22.39
C THR A 135 -6.36 -37.86 22.37
N ASN A 136 -5.40 -37.70 21.45
CA ASN A 136 -4.01 -37.70 21.90
C ASN A 136 -3.12 -36.82 21.03
N GLY A 137 -2.38 -35.93 21.70
CA GLY A 137 -1.30 -35.16 21.12
C GLY A 137 0.06 -35.79 21.42
N ASN A 138 1.07 -35.07 20.94
CA ASN A 138 2.49 -35.11 21.29
C ASN A 138 3.35 -36.29 20.82
N GLY A 139 4.52 -35.92 20.28
CA GLY A 139 5.70 -36.78 20.32
C GLY A 139 6.72 -36.60 19.20
N THR A 140 7.28 -35.40 19.02
CA THR A 140 8.70 -35.21 18.66
C THR A 140 9.57 -36.16 19.52
N ASN A 141 10.67 -36.80 19.10
CA ASN A 141 11.83 -36.36 18.31
C ASN A 141 12.85 -37.56 18.18
N PRO A 142 14.12 -37.44 17.71
CA PRO A 142 14.64 -38.12 16.52
C PRO A 142 15.84 -39.08 16.80
N LEU A 143 16.60 -39.36 15.72
CA LEU A 143 17.94 -39.98 15.60
C LEU A 143 18.00 -41.51 15.49
N LEU A 144 18.65 -42.00 14.41
CA LEU A 144 19.87 -42.81 14.51
C LEU A 144 20.50 -43.09 13.12
N LYS A 145 21.80 -42.74 13.04
CA LYS A 145 22.90 -43.17 12.15
C LYS A 145 22.90 -42.81 10.66
#